data_AF-A0A2S6AMD7-F1
#
_entry.id   AF-A0A2S6AMD7-F1
#
_cell.length_a   1.000
_cell.length_b   1.000
_cell.length_c   1.000
_cell.angle_alpha   90.00
_cell.angle_beta   90.00
_cell.angle_gamma   90.00
#
_symmetry.space_group_name_H-M   'P 1'
#
loop_
_entity.id
_entity.type
_entity.pdbx_description
1 polymer ?
#
loop_
_entity_poly.entity_id
_entity_poly.type
_entity_poly.pdbx_seq_one_letter_code
_entity_poly.pdbx_strand_id
1 'polypeptide(L)'
;MGRHPDLAGVPDTAWDRDARWAIAYAAVNADHAIMLHRVGLQLREKDEVAVPTRFPPHRDVPFGRITDHAMDNIQHWFALLEDWASVVTGEDINHRQPRYDTAVSGPGLRVWRNGEWRTGNLHITTPAPKALSADLLRAILDRVAEGTPPPVEHQLWRDSYAAYLRADFRKSILDAATCVEVCLIHRIEAAEQRTGSRCKDTGMQRRSGWLQKHDPDYTEPTELKRLARCRNKVVHAGAVVPYDDARVAVDIAFALATKYGRPRDPRADLN
;
A
#
# COMPACT_ATOMS: atom_id res chain seq x y z
N MET A 1 13.71 13.04 30.30
CA MET A 1 12.70 13.74 29.46
C MET A 1 13.46 14.47 28.36
N GLY A 2 13.24 14.09 27.10
CA GLY A 2 13.85 14.80 25.97
C GLY A 2 13.21 16.18 25.83
N ARG A 3 14.00 17.20 25.51
CA ARG A 3 13.50 18.54 25.20
C ARG A 3 12.63 18.45 23.94
N HIS A 4 11.36 18.77 24.04
CA HIS A 4 10.47 18.84 22.88
C HIS A 4 10.92 19.98 21.96
N PRO A 5 10.73 19.86 20.62
CA PRO A 5 11.03 20.97 19.72
C PRO A 5 10.15 22.17 20.06
N ASP A 6 10.77 23.34 20.19
CA ASP A 6 10.07 24.61 20.39
C ASP A 6 9.43 25.02 19.06
N LEU A 7 8.10 24.82 18.97
CA LEU A 7 7.30 25.15 17.80
C LEU A 7 6.42 26.36 18.14
N ALA A 8 6.72 27.50 17.51
CA ALA A 8 5.97 28.73 17.74
C ALA A 8 4.45 28.53 17.55
N GLY A 9 3.67 28.87 18.58
CA GLY A 9 2.21 28.76 18.57
C GLY A 9 1.65 27.40 18.99
N VAL A 10 2.51 26.41 19.29
CA VAL A 10 2.11 25.11 19.83
C VAL A 10 2.14 25.21 21.37
N PRO A 11 1.00 25.04 22.08
CA PRO A 11 1.00 25.13 23.54
C PRO A 11 1.78 23.97 24.16
N ASP A 12 2.38 24.15 25.33
CA ASP A 12 3.13 23.08 26.01
C ASP A 12 2.28 21.84 26.31
N THR A 13 0.96 22.02 26.47
CA THR A 13 -0.01 20.93 26.62
C THR A 13 -0.15 20.07 25.37
N ALA A 14 0.31 20.53 24.20
CA ALA A 14 0.47 19.72 23.00
C ALA A 14 1.49 18.57 23.19
N TRP A 15 2.27 18.60 24.26
CA TRP A 15 3.24 17.56 24.56
C TRP A 15 2.71 16.53 25.58
N ASP A 16 1.55 16.77 26.19
CA ASP A 16 0.94 15.89 27.19
C ASP A 16 0.40 14.59 26.57
N ARG A 17 0.94 13.43 26.99
CA ARG A 17 0.57 12.08 26.51
C ARG A 17 -0.90 11.77 26.72
N ASP A 18 -1.53 12.41 27.70
CA ASP A 18 -2.93 12.17 28.06
C ASP A 18 -3.89 13.22 27.48
N ALA A 19 -3.41 14.06 26.56
CA ALA A 19 -4.24 15.07 25.94
C ALA A 19 -5.40 14.43 25.13
N ARG A 20 -6.62 14.99 25.27
CA ARG A 20 -7.86 14.46 24.67
C ARG A 20 -7.85 14.33 23.14
N TRP A 21 -6.88 14.94 22.47
CA TRP A 21 -6.71 14.91 21.01
C TRP A 21 -5.56 13.99 20.57
N ALA A 22 -4.90 13.28 21.51
CA ALA A 22 -3.96 12.20 21.18
C ALA A 22 -4.73 10.94 20.77
N ILE A 23 -4.30 10.30 19.67
CA ILE A 23 -4.83 8.99 19.28
C ILE A 23 -4.15 7.94 20.17
N ALA A 24 -4.93 7.31 21.04
CA ALA A 24 -4.48 6.18 21.83
C ALA A 24 -4.62 4.89 21.01
N TYR A 25 -3.50 4.20 20.81
CA TYR A 25 -3.45 2.88 20.20
C TYR A 25 -2.87 1.88 21.21
N ALA A 26 -3.54 0.75 21.39
CA ALA A 26 -3.06 -0.34 22.22
C ALA A 26 -2.45 -1.42 21.33
N ALA A 27 -1.14 -1.67 21.48
CA ALA A 27 -0.47 -2.83 20.91
C ALA A 27 0.13 -3.70 22.02
N VAL A 28 0.12 -5.00 21.77
CA VAL A 28 0.83 -5.99 22.57
C VAL A 28 2.21 -6.20 21.90
N ASN A 29 3.30 -6.17 22.67
CA ASN A 29 4.69 -6.29 22.19
C ASN A 29 5.18 -5.14 21.28
N ALA A 30 4.86 -3.89 21.63
CA ALA A 30 5.27 -2.70 20.88
C ALA A 30 6.72 -2.21 21.16
N ASP A 31 7.54 -3.00 21.87
CA ASP A 31 8.83 -2.56 22.42
C ASP A 31 9.84 -2.07 21.35
N HIS A 32 9.56 -2.29 20.06
CA HIS A 32 10.34 -1.81 18.92
C HIS A 32 9.51 -1.14 17.80
N ALA A 33 8.21 -0.92 17.99
CA ALA A 33 7.36 -0.27 17.00
C ALA A 33 7.43 1.26 17.17
N ILE A 34 8.08 1.95 16.22
CA ILE A 34 8.05 3.41 16.17
C ILE A 34 6.70 3.80 15.55
N MET A 35 5.73 4.13 16.40
CA MET A 35 4.45 4.71 15.96
C MET A 35 4.56 6.22 15.89
N LEU A 36 4.00 6.81 14.83
CA LEU A 36 3.81 8.25 14.72
C LEU A 36 2.69 8.67 15.68
N HIS A 37 3.04 8.94 16.94
CA HIS A 37 2.04 9.29 17.97
C HIS A 37 1.43 10.68 17.76
N ARG A 38 2.15 11.61 17.12
CA ARG A 38 1.72 12.99 16.90
C ARG A 38 2.29 13.57 15.62
N VAL A 39 1.46 14.32 14.90
CA VAL A 39 1.86 15.16 13.77
C VAL A 39 1.46 16.59 14.08
N GLY A 40 2.44 17.47 14.18
CA GLY A 40 2.21 18.91 14.21
C GLY A 40 2.17 19.44 12.79
N LEU A 41 1.08 20.11 12.42
CA LEU A 41 0.95 20.76 11.12
C LEU A 41 1.09 22.26 11.29
N GLN A 42 2.05 22.86 10.59
CA GLN A 42 2.15 24.31 10.48
C GLN A 42 1.54 24.75 9.15
N LEU A 43 0.43 25.47 9.22
CA LEU A 43 -0.24 26.02 8.06
C LEU A 43 0.37 27.38 7.70
N ARG A 44 0.76 27.57 6.43
CA ARG A 44 1.28 28.83 5.91
C ARG A 44 0.61 29.16 4.58
N GLU A 45 0.06 30.36 4.45
CA GLU A 45 -0.35 30.89 3.14
C GLU A 45 0.92 31.40 2.43
N LYS A 46 1.17 30.95 1.20
CA LYS A 46 2.13 31.59 0.30
C LYS A 46 1.36 32.57 -0.56
N ASP A 47 1.86 33.80 -0.67
CA ASP A 47 1.21 34.91 -1.39
C ASP A 47 0.88 34.61 -2.87
N GLU A 48 1.50 33.57 -3.45
CA GLU A 48 1.43 33.23 -4.86
C GLU A 48 0.37 32.16 -5.21
N VAL A 49 -0.22 31.47 -4.23
CA VAL A 49 -1.17 30.37 -4.49
C VAL A 49 -2.54 30.74 -3.95
N ALA A 50 -3.41 31.21 -4.84
CA ALA A 50 -4.81 31.44 -4.51
C ALA A 50 -5.46 30.11 -4.09
N VAL A 51 -5.86 30.00 -2.82
CA VAL A 51 -6.63 28.86 -2.31
C VAL A 51 -7.95 28.79 -3.10
N PRO A 52 -8.26 27.70 -3.82
CA PRO A 52 -9.49 27.60 -4.59
C PRO A 52 -10.70 27.78 -3.69
N THR A 53 -11.44 28.87 -3.87
CA THR A 53 -12.58 29.23 -3.01
C THR A 53 -13.83 28.45 -3.38
N ARG A 54 -13.79 27.11 -3.35
CA ARG A 54 -15.01 26.30 -3.48
C ARG A 54 -15.65 26.13 -2.09
N PHE A 55 -16.48 27.11 -1.74
CA PHE A 55 -17.40 27.10 -0.59
C PHE A 55 -16.83 26.87 0.82
N PRO A 56 -16.00 27.77 1.39
CA PRO A 56 -15.83 27.84 2.83
C PRO A 56 -16.76 28.90 3.47
N PRO A 57 -17.33 28.66 4.66
CA PRO A 57 -18.08 29.65 5.44
C PRO A 57 -17.21 30.84 5.92
N HIS A 58 -15.88 30.77 5.75
CA HIS A 58 -14.91 31.72 6.29
C HIS A 58 -14.02 32.42 5.23
N ARG A 59 -14.56 32.72 4.03
CA ARG A 59 -13.81 33.36 2.93
C ARG A 59 -13.05 34.64 3.32
N ASP A 60 -13.61 35.41 4.25
CA ASP A 60 -13.10 36.73 4.61
C ASP A 60 -12.07 36.70 5.75
N VAL A 61 -11.82 35.52 6.34
CA VAL A 61 -10.86 35.36 7.43
C VAL A 61 -9.71 34.45 6.94
N PRO A 62 -8.48 34.97 6.77
CA PRO A 62 -7.34 34.19 6.28
C PRO A 62 -7.11 32.89 7.06
N PHE A 63 -7.26 32.94 8.38
CA PHE A 63 -7.18 31.75 9.25
C PHE A 63 -8.23 30.69 8.91
N GLY A 64 -9.49 31.10 8.71
CA GLY A 64 -10.58 30.17 8.38
C GLY A 64 -10.36 29.51 7.03
N ARG A 65 -9.95 30.29 6.02
CA ARG A 65 -9.66 29.81 4.67
C ARG A 65 -8.56 28.74 4.63
N ILE A 66 -7.42 28.97 5.29
CA ILE A 66 -6.33 27.99 5.30
C ILE A 66 -6.69 26.74 6.12
N THR A 67 -7.48 26.91 7.20
CA THR A 67 -7.98 25.79 7.99
C THR A 67 -8.93 24.92 7.18
N ASP A 68 -9.91 25.52 6.51
CA ASP A 68 -10.88 24.80 5.67
C ASP A 68 -10.15 24.04 4.55
N HIS A 69 -9.21 24.70 3.86
CA HIS A 69 -8.40 24.04 2.84
C HIS A 69 -7.56 22.88 3.38
N ALA A 70 -6.96 23.04 4.56
CA ALA A 70 -6.23 21.96 5.21
C ALA A 70 -7.17 20.81 5.56
N MET A 71 -8.36 21.07 6.11
CA MET A 71 -9.34 20.04 6.45
C MET A 71 -9.85 19.28 5.23
N ASP A 72 -10.05 19.95 4.10
CA ASP A 72 -10.48 19.33 2.84
C ASP A 72 -9.42 18.38 2.24
N ASN A 73 -8.13 18.66 2.49
CA ASN A 73 -7.02 17.94 1.85
C ASN A 73 -6.26 17.00 2.79
N ILE A 74 -6.39 17.15 4.12
CA ILE A 74 -5.61 16.38 5.09
C ILE A 74 -5.88 14.89 4.98
N GLN A 75 -7.11 14.48 4.66
CA GLN A 75 -7.46 13.08 4.45
C GLN A 75 -6.71 12.48 3.26
N HIS A 76 -6.58 13.23 2.16
CA HIS A 76 -5.84 12.79 0.98
C HIS A 76 -4.33 12.70 1.28
N TRP A 77 -3.80 13.68 2.01
CA TRP A 77 -2.40 13.67 2.46
C TRP A 77 -2.08 12.43 3.31
N PHE A 78 -2.93 12.09 4.29
CA PHE A 78 -2.75 10.87 5.08
C PHE A 78 -2.89 9.60 4.24
N ALA A 79 -3.81 9.56 3.27
CA ALA A 79 -3.94 8.42 2.37
C ALA A 79 -2.65 8.17 1.56
N LEU A 80 -2.02 9.22 1.02
CA LEU A 80 -0.74 9.10 0.33
C LEU A 80 0.39 8.61 1.25
N LEU A 81 0.42 9.12 2.49
CA LEU A 81 1.38 8.67 3.50
C LEU A 81 1.21 7.17 3.81
N GLU A 82 -0.02 6.72 3.98
CA GLU A 82 -0.35 5.31 4.24
C GLU A 82 -0.01 4.41 3.05
N ASP A 83 -0.31 4.84 1.82
CA ASP A 83 0.02 4.08 0.62
C ASP A 83 1.53 3.93 0.45
N TRP A 84 2.30 5.00 0.66
CA TRP A 84 3.76 4.92 0.64
C TRP A 84 4.32 4.02 1.73
N ALA A 85 3.85 4.19 2.98
CA ALA A 85 4.28 3.34 4.09
C ALA A 85 4.01 1.87 3.78
N SER A 86 2.81 1.56 3.28
CA SER A 86 2.40 0.22 2.89
C SER A 86 3.24 -0.38 1.77
N VAL A 87 3.56 0.40 0.73
CA VAL A 87 4.38 -0.08 -0.40
C VAL A 87 5.82 -0.34 0.04
N VAL A 88 6.38 0.53 0.88
CA VAL A 88 7.75 0.39 1.41
C VAL A 88 7.88 -0.81 2.33
N THR A 89 6.92 -1.03 3.23
CA THR A 89 6.94 -2.18 4.15
C THR A 89 6.47 -3.47 3.48
N GLY A 90 5.66 -3.36 2.42
CA GLY A 90 4.94 -4.49 1.80
C GLY A 90 3.71 -4.92 2.62
N GLU A 91 3.26 -4.10 3.55
CA GLU A 91 2.17 -4.42 4.49
C GLU A 91 0.88 -3.69 4.12
N ASP A 92 -0.26 -4.31 4.43
CA ASP A 92 -1.58 -3.71 4.31
C ASP A 92 -1.86 -2.83 5.55
N ILE A 93 -1.26 -1.63 5.58
CA ILE A 93 -1.47 -0.64 6.64
C ILE A 93 -2.76 0.11 6.35
N ASN A 94 -3.90 -0.55 6.55
CA ASN A 94 -5.21 0.07 6.39
C ASN A 94 -5.79 0.45 7.76
N HIS A 95 -5.70 1.72 8.14
CA HIS A 95 -6.24 2.22 9.41
C HIS A 95 -7.77 2.06 9.53
N ARG A 96 -8.49 1.96 8.40
CA ARG A 96 -9.95 1.77 8.37
C ARG A 96 -10.34 0.31 8.59
N GLN A 97 -9.41 -0.62 8.36
CA GLN A 97 -9.60 -2.05 8.56
C GLN A 97 -8.39 -2.61 9.33
N PRO A 98 -8.16 -2.14 10.56
CA PRO A 98 -7.01 -2.56 11.34
C PRO A 98 -7.08 -4.06 11.61
N ARG A 99 -5.96 -4.75 11.40
CA ARG A 99 -5.80 -6.16 11.76
C ARG A 99 -5.27 -6.22 13.19
N TYR A 100 -5.98 -6.91 14.07
CA TYR A 100 -5.58 -7.15 15.45
C TYR A 100 -5.31 -8.63 15.65
N ASP A 101 -4.36 -8.96 16.53
CA ASP A 101 -4.22 -10.33 17.02
C ASP A 101 -5.56 -10.79 17.58
N THR A 102 -6.03 -11.93 17.10
CA THR A 102 -7.23 -12.55 17.64
C THR A 102 -6.88 -13.93 18.15
N ALA A 103 -7.10 -14.14 19.45
CA ALA A 103 -7.27 -15.49 19.97
C ALA A 103 -8.71 -15.88 19.70
N VAL A 104 -8.93 -16.73 18.70
CA VAL A 104 -10.22 -17.37 18.49
C VAL A 104 -10.10 -18.76 19.09
N SER A 105 -10.80 -19.02 20.19
CA SER A 105 -11.11 -20.41 20.55
C SER A 105 -11.87 -20.97 19.35
N GLY A 106 -11.21 -21.85 18.56
CA GLY A 106 -11.74 -22.30 17.28
C GLY A 106 -13.17 -22.84 17.45
N PRO A 107 -14.00 -22.88 16.38
CA PRO A 107 -15.41 -23.25 16.43
C PRO A 107 -15.64 -24.73 16.82
N GLY A 108 -15.26 -25.11 18.03
CA GLY A 108 -15.19 -26.49 18.49
C GLY A 108 -13.97 -27.28 17.99
N LEU A 109 -12.87 -26.63 17.58
CA LEU A 109 -11.65 -27.37 17.20
C LEU A 109 -11.13 -28.11 18.43
N ARG A 110 -11.21 -29.44 18.44
CA ARG A 110 -10.67 -30.29 19.51
C ARG A 110 -9.42 -30.98 19.00
N VAL A 111 -8.34 -30.88 19.76
CA VAL A 111 -7.09 -31.57 19.51
C VAL A 111 -6.99 -32.75 20.47
N TRP A 112 -6.78 -33.95 19.94
CA TRP A 112 -6.48 -35.13 20.74
C TRP A 112 -5.04 -35.07 21.21
N ARG A 113 -4.82 -34.93 22.52
CA ARG A 113 -3.48 -34.88 23.13
C ARG A 113 -3.53 -35.51 24.50
N ASN A 114 -2.55 -36.37 24.80
CA ASN A 114 -2.43 -37.06 26.09
C ASN A 114 -3.68 -37.89 26.47
N GLY A 115 -4.31 -38.55 25.49
CA GLY A 115 -5.45 -39.44 25.74
C GLY A 115 -6.78 -38.72 25.97
N GLU A 116 -6.88 -37.42 25.70
CA GLU A 116 -8.11 -36.66 25.85
C GLU A 116 -8.31 -35.61 24.74
N TRP A 117 -9.58 -35.27 24.50
CA TRP A 117 -9.97 -34.23 23.55
C TRP A 117 -9.94 -32.85 24.24
N ARG A 118 -8.94 -32.03 23.92
CA ARG A 118 -8.81 -30.67 24.44
C ARG A 118 -9.31 -29.64 23.43
N THR A 119 -9.93 -28.57 23.89
CA THR A 119 -10.22 -27.41 23.03
C THR A 119 -8.91 -26.81 22.56
N GLY A 120 -8.68 -26.81 21.25
CA GLY A 120 -7.55 -26.14 20.63
C GLY A 120 -7.83 -24.64 20.59
N ASN A 121 -6.97 -23.86 21.23
CA ASN A 121 -6.96 -22.41 21.02
C ASN A 121 -6.26 -22.14 19.71
N LEU A 122 -6.97 -21.55 18.73
CA LEU A 122 -6.35 -21.04 17.52
C LEU A 122 -5.95 -19.60 17.81
N HIS A 123 -4.65 -19.36 17.94
CA HIS A 123 -4.13 -18.00 17.98
C HIS A 123 -3.83 -17.58 16.54
N ILE A 124 -4.59 -16.61 16.04
CA ILE A 124 -4.30 -15.96 14.76
C ILE A 124 -3.49 -14.72 15.12
N THR A 125 -2.16 -14.85 15.04
CA THR A 125 -1.25 -13.71 15.15
C THR A 125 -1.30 -12.91 13.86
N THR A 126 -1.55 -11.62 14.00
CA THR A 126 -1.29 -10.64 12.95
C THR A 126 0.22 -10.47 12.86
N PRO A 127 0.81 -10.40 11.65
CA PRO A 127 2.21 -10.03 11.51
C PRO A 127 2.48 -8.70 12.22
N ALA A 128 3.54 -8.64 13.03
CA ALA A 128 3.96 -7.40 13.65
C ALA A 128 4.38 -6.40 12.56
N PRO A 129 3.84 -5.17 12.57
CA PRO A 129 4.14 -4.20 11.52
C PRO A 129 5.62 -3.86 11.50
N LYS A 130 6.20 -3.80 10.31
CA LYS A 130 7.61 -3.46 10.11
C LYS A 130 7.80 -1.97 10.34
N ALA A 131 8.59 -1.63 11.36
CA ALA A 131 8.93 -0.24 11.65
C ALA A 131 9.67 0.42 10.47
N LEU A 132 9.26 1.65 10.13
CA LEU A 132 9.97 2.51 9.20
C LEU A 132 11.19 3.14 9.87
N SER A 133 12.32 3.21 9.17
CA SER A 133 13.45 4.03 9.61
C SER A 133 13.11 5.51 9.47
N ALA A 134 13.78 6.37 10.26
CA ALA A 134 13.59 7.81 10.18
C ALA A 134 13.91 8.37 8.78
N ASP A 135 14.91 7.81 8.10
CA ASP A 135 15.28 8.24 6.75
C ASP A 135 14.25 7.84 5.69
N LEU A 136 13.66 6.64 5.81
CA LEU A 136 12.56 6.23 4.92
C LEU A 136 11.32 7.09 5.17
N LEU A 137 10.97 7.35 6.44
CA LEU A 137 9.85 8.22 6.77
C LEU A 137 10.05 9.62 6.20
N ARG A 138 11.25 10.20 6.30
CA ARG A 138 11.56 11.50 5.70
C ARG A 138 11.36 11.48 4.18
N ALA A 139 11.91 10.50 3.50
CA ALA A 139 11.76 10.37 2.05
C ALA A 139 10.30 10.17 1.61
N ILE A 140 9.49 9.43 2.40
CA ILE A 140 8.05 9.33 2.15
C ILE A 140 7.39 10.71 2.29
N LEU A 141 7.68 11.45 3.36
CA LEU A 141 7.10 12.77 3.58
C LEU A 141 7.45 13.74 2.45
N ASP A 142 8.67 13.67 1.90
CA ASP A 142 9.08 14.46 0.74
C ASP A 142 8.21 14.12 -0.50
N ARG A 143 8.01 12.83 -0.80
CA ARG A 143 7.13 12.39 -1.90
C ARG A 143 5.67 12.79 -1.72
N VAL A 144 5.16 12.68 -0.49
CA VAL A 144 3.78 13.08 -0.16
C VAL A 144 3.61 14.60 -0.27
N ALA A 145 4.62 15.39 0.12
CA ALA A 145 4.60 16.84 -0.04
C ALA A 145 4.52 17.27 -1.52
N GLU A 146 5.10 16.48 -2.43
CA GLU A 146 4.99 16.65 -3.88
C GLU A 146 3.66 16.13 -4.47
N GLY A 147 2.82 15.47 -3.67
CA GLY A 147 1.60 14.80 -4.14
C GLY A 147 1.89 13.56 -5.00
N THR A 148 3.10 13.01 -4.92
CA THR A 148 3.53 11.87 -5.74
C THR A 148 3.06 10.56 -5.10
N PRO A 149 2.20 9.76 -5.75
CA PRO A 149 1.78 8.46 -5.23
C PRO A 149 2.91 7.41 -5.37
N PRO A 150 2.91 6.34 -4.56
CA PRO A 150 3.85 5.24 -4.76
C PRO A 150 3.56 4.50 -6.07
N PRO A 151 4.51 3.72 -6.61
CA PRO A 151 4.29 3.00 -7.85
C PRO A 151 3.11 2.03 -7.76
N VAL A 152 2.18 2.16 -8.71
CA VAL A 152 0.90 1.45 -8.71
C VAL A 152 1.06 -0.08 -8.78
N GLU A 153 2.10 -0.57 -9.43
CA GLU A 153 2.42 -1.99 -9.52
C GLU A 153 2.63 -2.64 -8.13
N HIS A 154 3.28 -1.95 -7.20
CA HIS A 154 3.49 -2.44 -5.84
C HIS A 154 2.21 -2.35 -5.01
N GLN A 155 1.38 -1.31 -5.22
CA GLN A 155 0.06 -1.19 -4.60
C GLN A 155 -0.85 -2.35 -5.03
N LEU A 156 -0.92 -2.64 -6.33
CA LEU A 156 -1.72 -3.73 -6.89
C LEU A 156 -1.26 -5.11 -6.39
N TRP A 157 0.06 -5.33 -6.30
CA TRP A 157 0.58 -6.56 -5.70
C TRP A 157 0.19 -6.69 -4.22
N ARG A 158 0.39 -5.64 -3.42
CA ARG A 158 -0.01 -5.61 -1.99
C ARG A 158 -1.49 -5.93 -1.84
N ASP A 159 -2.34 -5.26 -2.62
CA ASP A 159 -3.80 -5.42 -2.56
C ASP A 159 -4.22 -6.84 -2.98
N SER A 160 -3.57 -7.40 -4.00
CA SER A 160 -3.75 -8.79 -4.41
C SER A 160 -3.40 -9.78 -3.30
N TYR A 161 -2.28 -9.56 -2.61
CA TYR A 161 -1.86 -10.38 -1.48
C TYR A 161 -2.82 -10.25 -0.30
N ALA A 162 -3.25 -9.04 0.02
CA ALA A 162 -4.22 -8.79 1.07
C ALA A 162 -5.57 -9.47 0.77
N ALA A 163 -6.05 -9.42 -0.47
CA ALA A 163 -7.25 -10.13 -0.91
C ALA A 163 -7.09 -11.64 -0.82
N TYR A 164 -5.93 -12.18 -1.21
CA TYR A 164 -5.59 -13.60 -1.09
C TYR A 164 -5.66 -14.07 0.37
N LEU A 165 -5.06 -13.34 1.30
CA LEU A 165 -5.09 -13.66 2.74
C LEU A 165 -6.52 -13.66 3.31
N ARG A 166 -7.43 -12.87 2.74
CA ARG A 166 -8.86 -12.83 3.11
C ARG A 166 -9.73 -13.85 2.37
N ALA A 167 -9.11 -14.73 1.58
CA ALA A 167 -9.79 -15.68 0.69
C ALA A 167 -10.70 -15.03 -0.38
N ASP A 168 -10.52 -13.74 -0.69
CA ASP A 168 -11.13 -13.09 -1.85
C ASP A 168 -10.27 -13.37 -3.10
N PHE A 169 -10.30 -14.63 -3.53
CA PHE A 169 -9.46 -15.12 -4.62
C PHE A 169 -9.79 -14.46 -5.96
N ARG A 170 -11.04 -14.03 -6.15
CA ARG A 170 -11.45 -13.31 -7.35
C ARG A 170 -10.76 -11.96 -7.42
N LYS A 171 -10.86 -11.15 -6.36
CA LYS A 171 -10.16 -9.85 -6.31
C LYS A 171 -8.65 -10.03 -6.40
N SER A 172 -8.09 -11.01 -5.68
CA SER A 172 -6.67 -11.33 -5.73
C SER A 172 -6.15 -11.57 -7.14
N ILE A 173 -6.84 -12.41 -7.94
CA ILE A 173 -6.48 -12.68 -9.33
C ILE A 173 -6.51 -11.40 -10.19
N LEU A 174 -7.55 -10.57 -10.01
CA LEU A 174 -7.71 -9.36 -10.80
C LEU A 174 -6.59 -8.36 -10.51
N ASP A 175 -6.34 -8.07 -9.22
CA ASP A 175 -5.30 -7.13 -8.81
C ASP A 175 -3.90 -7.64 -9.21
N ALA A 176 -3.62 -8.94 -9.07
CA ALA A 176 -2.36 -9.55 -9.53
C ALA A 176 -2.18 -9.44 -11.06
N ALA A 177 -3.23 -9.74 -11.83
CA ALA A 177 -3.16 -9.65 -13.28
C ALA A 177 -2.95 -8.20 -13.74
N THR A 178 -3.62 -7.23 -13.11
CA THR A 178 -3.41 -5.81 -13.40
C THR A 178 -2.00 -5.36 -13.03
N CYS A 179 -1.46 -5.79 -11.89
CA CYS A 179 -0.06 -5.56 -11.51
C CYS A 179 0.90 -6.03 -12.62
N VAL A 180 0.73 -7.27 -13.08
CA VAL A 180 1.52 -7.86 -14.16
C VAL A 180 1.38 -7.07 -15.46
N GLU A 181 0.17 -6.67 -15.84
CA GLU A 181 -0.06 -5.88 -17.05
C GLU A 181 0.64 -4.52 -17.00
N VAL A 182 0.61 -3.82 -15.87
CA VAL A 182 1.34 -2.55 -15.67
C VAL A 182 2.84 -2.76 -15.84
N CYS A 183 3.42 -3.79 -15.19
CA CYS A 183 4.84 -4.09 -15.34
C CYS A 183 5.24 -4.39 -16.79
N LEU A 184 4.41 -5.14 -17.51
CA LEU A 184 4.64 -5.43 -18.93
C LEU A 184 4.55 -4.17 -19.79
N ILE A 185 3.60 -3.27 -19.51
CA ILE A 185 3.44 -2.00 -20.25
C ILE A 185 4.68 -1.11 -20.07
N HIS A 186 5.11 -0.87 -18.83
CA HIS A 186 6.30 -0.04 -18.57
C HIS A 186 7.54 -0.63 -19.25
N ARG A 187 7.70 -1.97 -19.20
CA ARG A 187 8.83 -2.62 -19.84
C ARG A 187 8.76 -2.55 -21.37
N ILE A 188 7.57 -2.65 -21.95
CA ILE A 188 7.34 -2.44 -23.38
C ILE A 188 7.74 -1.02 -23.75
N GLU A 189 7.28 0.00 -23.04
CA GLU A 189 7.60 1.40 -23.31
C GLU A 189 9.13 1.64 -23.32
N ALA A 190 9.85 1.10 -22.34
CA ALA A 190 11.31 1.16 -22.31
C ALA A 190 11.96 0.43 -23.51
N ALA A 191 11.44 -0.72 -23.91
CA ALA A 191 11.92 -1.46 -25.08
C ALA A 191 11.57 -0.78 -26.41
N GLU A 192 10.40 -0.14 -26.54
CA GLU A 192 10.01 0.64 -27.71
C GLU A 192 10.94 1.85 -27.91
N GLN A 193 11.25 2.56 -26.82
CA GLN A 193 12.20 3.69 -26.85
C GLN A 193 13.60 3.26 -27.30
N ARG A 194 14.05 2.09 -26.84
CA ARG A 194 15.38 1.54 -27.17
C ARG A 194 15.47 0.97 -28.59
N THR A 195 14.42 0.30 -29.07
CA THR A 195 14.46 -0.46 -30.33
C THR A 195 13.78 0.24 -31.51
N GLY A 196 12.96 1.26 -31.26
CA GLY A 196 12.09 1.90 -32.26
C GLY A 196 10.92 1.03 -32.74
N SER A 197 10.82 -0.22 -32.31
CA SER A 197 9.74 -1.14 -32.67
C SER A 197 8.53 -0.91 -31.75
N ARG A 198 7.32 -0.84 -32.33
CA ARG A 198 6.07 -0.62 -31.58
C ARG A 198 5.35 -1.94 -31.29
N CYS A 199 4.93 -2.16 -30.05
CA CYS A 199 4.05 -3.24 -29.64
C CYS A 199 2.59 -2.84 -29.89
N LYS A 200 1.85 -3.64 -30.67
CA LYS A 200 0.40 -3.43 -30.92
C LYS A 200 -0.47 -4.39 -30.11
N ASP A 201 0.14 -5.19 -29.26
CA ASP A 201 -0.54 -6.28 -28.55
C ASP A 201 -1.19 -5.79 -27.25
N THR A 202 -2.46 -6.17 -27.06
CA THR A 202 -3.26 -5.78 -25.89
C THR A 202 -3.38 -6.88 -24.85
N GLY A 203 -3.10 -8.14 -25.21
CA GLY A 203 -3.22 -9.28 -24.29
C GLY A 203 -1.92 -9.55 -23.54
N MET A 204 -2.01 -9.86 -22.24
CA MET A 204 -0.89 -10.20 -21.36
C MET A 204 0.13 -11.17 -21.99
N GLN A 205 -0.33 -12.28 -22.55
CA GLN A 205 0.56 -13.27 -23.18
C GLN A 205 1.26 -12.74 -24.45
N ARG A 206 0.54 -11.95 -25.26
CA ARG A 206 1.11 -11.41 -26.50
C ARG A 206 2.14 -10.32 -26.20
N ARG A 207 1.88 -9.48 -25.20
CA ARG A 207 2.84 -8.50 -24.66
C ARG A 207 4.12 -9.18 -24.16
N SER A 208 3.97 -10.25 -23.38
CA SER A 208 5.10 -11.06 -22.93
C SER A 208 5.89 -11.66 -24.09
N GLY A 209 5.21 -12.27 -25.07
CA GLY A 209 5.86 -12.82 -26.27
C GLY A 209 6.54 -11.77 -27.16
N TRP A 210 6.03 -10.53 -27.17
CA TRP A 210 6.70 -9.40 -27.82
C TRP A 210 7.97 -9.01 -27.07
N LEU A 211 7.90 -8.87 -25.73
CA LEU A 211 9.07 -8.55 -24.90
C LEU A 211 10.17 -9.61 -25.05
N GLN A 212 9.83 -10.91 -25.07
CA GLN A 212 10.82 -11.97 -25.31
C GLN A 212 11.63 -11.79 -26.60
N LYS A 213 11.07 -11.13 -27.62
CA LYS A 213 11.75 -10.89 -28.91
C LYS A 213 12.54 -9.59 -28.94
N HIS A 214 12.07 -8.56 -28.21
CA HIS A 214 12.57 -7.20 -28.33
C HIS A 214 13.35 -6.71 -27.08
N ASP A 215 13.32 -7.48 -26.01
CA ASP A 215 13.93 -7.14 -24.73
C ASP A 215 14.75 -8.31 -24.17
N PRO A 216 16.10 -8.26 -24.31
CA PRO A 216 16.97 -9.36 -23.90
C PRO A 216 16.99 -9.60 -22.38
N ASP A 217 16.64 -8.60 -21.56
CA ASP A 217 16.60 -8.77 -20.11
C ASP A 217 15.25 -9.31 -19.61
N TYR A 218 14.26 -9.41 -20.50
CA TYR A 218 12.94 -9.92 -20.16
C TYR A 218 12.93 -11.44 -20.13
N THR A 219 12.52 -11.96 -18.98
CA THR A 219 12.21 -13.38 -18.76
C THR A 219 10.73 -13.52 -18.43
N GLU A 220 10.01 -14.28 -19.26
CA GLU A 220 8.60 -14.59 -19.02
C GLU A 220 8.45 -15.51 -17.80
N PRO A 221 7.50 -15.23 -16.88
CA PRO A 221 7.16 -16.15 -15.81
C PRO A 221 6.56 -17.44 -16.33
N THR A 222 7.04 -18.58 -15.82
CA THR A 222 6.57 -19.92 -16.19
C THR A 222 5.05 -20.07 -16.14
N GLU A 223 4.40 -19.46 -15.14
CA GLU A 223 2.96 -19.59 -14.89
C GLU A 223 2.12 -18.42 -15.47
N LEU A 224 2.70 -17.54 -16.31
CA LEU A 224 1.98 -16.40 -16.87
C LEU A 224 0.75 -16.81 -17.69
N LYS A 225 0.85 -17.91 -18.44
CA LYS A 225 -0.27 -18.48 -19.20
C LYS A 225 -1.41 -18.93 -18.29
N ARG A 226 -1.09 -19.48 -17.12
CA ARG A 226 -2.09 -19.89 -16.12
C ARG A 226 -2.81 -18.66 -15.56
N LEU A 227 -2.07 -17.63 -15.17
CA LEU A 227 -2.64 -16.36 -14.70
C LEU A 227 -3.58 -15.73 -15.73
N ALA A 228 -3.13 -15.59 -16.99
CA ALA A 228 -3.95 -15.00 -18.06
C ALA A 228 -5.26 -15.76 -18.27
N ARG A 229 -5.21 -17.10 -18.24
CA ARG A 229 -6.41 -17.95 -18.33
C ARG A 229 -7.33 -17.76 -17.13
N CYS A 230 -6.79 -17.72 -15.91
CA CYS A 230 -7.59 -17.54 -14.70
C CYS A 230 -8.27 -16.17 -14.68
N ARG A 231 -7.53 -15.10 -15.00
CA ARG A 231 -8.09 -13.74 -15.14
C ARG A 231 -9.24 -13.70 -16.15
N ASN A 232 -9.06 -14.27 -17.34
CA ASN A 232 -10.13 -14.27 -18.35
C ASN A 232 -11.38 -15.04 -17.89
N LYS A 233 -11.20 -16.18 -17.21
CA LYS A 233 -12.33 -16.92 -16.61
C LYS A 233 -13.04 -16.10 -15.53
N VAL A 234 -12.30 -15.42 -14.67
CA VAL A 234 -12.86 -14.59 -13.60
C VAL A 234 -13.66 -13.41 -14.16
N VAL A 235 -13.10 -12.70 -15.13
CA VAL A 235 -13.75 -11.53 -15.75
C VAL A 235 -15.01 -11.92 -16.51
N HIS A 236 -14.95 -12.98 -17.33
CA HIS A 236 -16.03 -13.29 -18.27
C HIS A 236 -17.05 -14.30 -17.75
N ALA A 237 -16.63 -15.27 -16.94
CA ALA A 237 -17.50 -16.38 -16.49
C ALA A 237 -17.87 -16.30 -15.01
N GLY A 238 -17.34 -15.33 -14.26
CA GLY A 238 -17.54 -15.23 -12.82
C GLY A 238 -17.12 -16.49 -12.05
N ALA A 239 -16.17 -17.25 -12.60
CA ALA A 239 -15.78 -18.54 -12.08
C ALA A 239 -15.20 -18.46 -10.66
N VAL A 240 -15.47 -19.50 -9.86
CA VAL A 240 -14.80 -19.71 -8.58
C VAL A 240 -13.32 -19.97 -8.82
N VAL A 241 -12.47 -19.23 -8.12
CA VAL A 241 -11.01 -19.33 -8.23
C VAL A 241 -10.50 -20.26 -7.12
N PRO A 242 -9.76 -21.33 -7.46
CA PRO A 242 -9.08 -22.16 -6.46
C PRO A 242 -7.97 -21.39 -5.73
N TYR A 243 -7.74 -21.72 -4.46
CA TYR A 243 -6.67 -21.15 -3.64
C TYR A 243 -5.29 -21.16 -4.33
N ASP A 244 -4.93 -22.28 -4.97
CA ASP A 244 -3.63 -22.42 -5.64
C ASP A 244 -3.48 -21.48 -6.85
N ASP A 245 -4.56 -21.20 -7.58
CA ASP A 245 -4.52 -20.26 -8.69
C ASP A 245 -4.28 -18.83 -8.19
N ALA A 246 -4.95 -18.44 -7.09
CA ALA A 246 -4.76 -17.13 -6.48
C ALA A 246 -3.34 -16.98 -5.91
N ARG A 247 -2.80 -18.01 -5.24
CA ARG A 247 -1.42 -18.02 -4.75
C ARG A 247 -0.42 -17.81 -5.88
N VAL A 248 -0.54 -18.59 -6.96
CA VAL A 248 0.34 -18.47 -8.13
C VAL A 248 0.26 -17.07 -8.74
N ALA A 249 -0.92 -16.47 -8.79
CA ALA A 249 -1.09 -15.11 -9.30
C ALA A 249 -0.36 -14.06 -8.46
N VAL A 250 -0.50 -14.12 -7.13
CA VAL A 250 0.23 -13.25 -6.20
C VAL A 250 1.74 -13.42 -6.39
N ASP A 251 2.22 -14.66 -6.47
CA ASP A 251 3.65 -14.97 -6.62
C ASP A 251 4.22 -14.38 -7.92
N ILE A 252 3.49 -14.48 -9.04
CA ILE A 252 3.88 -13.86 -10.32
C ILE A 252 3.90 -12.34 -10.21
N ALA A 253 2.85 -11.74 -9.64
CA ALA A 253 2.75 -10.30 -9.48
C ALA A 253 3.91 -9.76 -8.62
N PHE A 254 4.24 -10.43 -7.52
CA PHE A 254 5.39 -10.09 -6.68
C PHE A 254 6.70 -10.11 -7.46
N ALA A 255 6.95 -11.21 -8.18
CA ALA A 255 8.18 -11.39 -8.94
C ALA A 255 8.33 -10.30 -10.02
N LEU A 256 7.24 -9.96 -10.71
CA LEU A 256 7.27 -8.94 -11.77
C LEU A 256 7.39 -7.52 -11.22
N ALA A 257 6.62 -7.18 -10.18
CA ALA A 257 6.72 -5.86 -9.54
C ALA A 257 8.11 -5.64 -8.96
N THR A 258 8.72 -6.68 -8.37
CA THR A 258 10.09 -6.59 -7.83
C THR A 258 11.14 -6.45 -8.92
N LYS A 259 11.02 -7.20 -10.04
CA LYS A 259 12.06 -7.24 -11.08
C LYS A 259 11.94 -6.12 -12.11
N TYR A 260 10.72 -5.78 -12.52
CA TYR A 260 10.45 -4.85 -13.63
C TYR A 260 9.55 -3.67 -13.24
N GLY A 261 9.00 -3.66 -12.02
CA GLY A 261 8.31 -2.50 -11.49
C GLY A 261 9.29 -1.37 -11.17
N ARG A 262 8.76 -0.14 -11.07
CA ARG A 262 9.52 1.01 -10.57
C ARG A 262 9.96 0.77 -9.12
N PRO A 263 11.02 1.43 -8.67
CA PRO A 263 11.51 1.26 -7.30
C PRO A 263 10.43 1.59 -6.27
N ARG A 264 10.22 0.68 -5.30
CA ARG A 264 9.38 0.94 -4.12
C ARG A 264 10.06 1.82 -3.08
N ASP A 265 11.35 2.08 -3.23
CA ASP A 265 12.12 2.93 -2.32
C ASP A 265 11.87 4.41 -2.68
N PRO A 266 11.26 5.21 -1.80
CA PRO A 266 10.94 6.61 -2.09
C PRO A 266 12.18 7.48 -2.33
N ARG A 267 13.36 7.00 -1.92
CA ARG A 267 14.65 7.67 -2.13
C ARG A 267 15.21 7.46 -3.54
N ALA A 268 14.70 6.49 -4.28
CA ALA A 268 15.07 6.29 -5.66
C ALA A 268 14.33 7.28 -6.56
N ASP A 269 14.97 7.72 -7.63
CA ASP A 269 14.32 8.58 -8.62
C ASP A 269 13.22 7.81 -9.36
N LEU A 270 12.05 8.44 -9.45
CA LEU A 270 10.92 7.96 -10.24
C LEU A 270 11.02 8.60 -11.64
N ASN A 271 12.09 8.27 -12.38
CA ASN A 271 12.27 8.68 -13.77
C ASN A 271 11.50 7.76 -14.72
#